data_AF-A0A2S1RBX5-F1
#
_entry.id   AF-A0A2S1RBX5-F1
#
_cell.length_a   1.000
_cell.length_b   1.000
_cell.length_c   1.000
_cell.angle_alpha   90.00
_cell.angle_beta   90.00
_cell.angle_gamma   90.00
#
_symmetry.space_group_name_H-M   'P 1'
#
loop_
_entity.id
_entity.type
_entity.pdbx_description
1 polymer ?
#
loop_
_entity_poly.entity_id
_entity_poly.type
_entity_poly.pdbx_seq_one_letter_code
_entity_poly.pdbx_strand_id
1 'polypeptide(L)'
;MDMTRSPGNGWDTDDWRYAPYNDIRAPPRNTAVWVLGGIVVVLLLVLAAGVGYLVASPDDQPAAAPGATPIAAPVATESPIVPSAEAPSSPSAPTPRAAPAAPGAPAAPEPAVAVGDLGLDTPMSRPACDGRGIVVLYSAVTPGAYAQEIASGLARYPGASYLRTDMACPSLRPRDENGNVIYAVYRASGYTRQELCADVRAAGPPAYGRWLDTTSDPSVLVTC
;
A
#
# COMPACT_ATOMS: atom_id res chain seq x y z
N MET A 1 38.88 -49.34 -41.43
CA MET A 1 38.47 -49.84 -40.11
C MET A 1 39.28 -49.08 -39.08
N ASP A 2 38.64 -48.23 -38.27
CA ASP A 2 39.15 -47.93 -36.93
C ASP A 2 37.94 -47.54 -36.06
N MET A 3 37.85 -48.20 -34.92
CA MET A 3 36.70 -48.25 -34.03
C MET A 3 37.07 -47.50 -32.75
N THR A 4 36.16 -46.60 -32.33
CA THR A 4 35.80 -46.33 -30.93
C THR A 4 36.90 -45.90 -29.95
N ARG A 5 36.88 -44.63 -29.54
CA ARG A 5 36.83 -44.30 -28.10
C ARG A 5 36.27 -42.90 -27.84
N SER A 6 35.09 -42.89 -27.23
CA SER A 6 34.51 -41.78 -26.47
C SER A 6 35.18 -41.70 -25.09
N PRO A 7 35.43 -40.49 -24.57
CA PRO A 7 35.20 -40.19 -23.17
C PRO A 7 34.17 -39.04 -23.10
N GLY A 8 33.08 -39.15 -22.35
CA GLY A 8 33.13 -39.40 -20.91
C GLY A 8 32.73 -38.11 -20.20
N ASN A 9 31.42 -37.92 -20.10
CA ASN A 9 30.70 -36.85 -19.43
C ASN A 9 30.95 -36.94 -17.91
N GLY A 10 31.85 -36.09 -17.41
CA GLY A 10 32.08 -35.86 -15.99
C GLY A 10 31.21 -34.71 -15.49
N TRP A 11 30.18 -35.06 -14.72
CA TRP A 11 29.48 -34.13 -13.83
C TRP A 11 30.23 -34.16 -12.50
N ASP A 12 31.09 -33.18 -12.27
CA ASP A 12 31.64 -32.90 -10.93
C ASP A 12 31.00 -31.61 -10.41
N THR A 13 30.13 -31.80 -9.43
CA THR A 13 29.71 -30.82 -8.43
C THR A 13 30.90 -30.50 -7.51
N ASP A 14 30.84 -29.33 -6.87
CA ASP A 14 31.76 -28.82 -5.83
C ASP A 14 32.96 -27.97 -6.29
N ASP A 15 32.71 -26.68 -6.61
CA ASP A 15 33.69 -25.61 -6.36
C ASP A 15 33.01 -24.21 -6.28
N TRP A 16 32.58 -23.81 -5.08
CA TRP A 16 32.15 -22.42 -4.79
C TRP A 16 32.88 -21.84 -3.58
N ARG A 17 34.22 -21.88 -3.60
CA ARG A 17 35.02 -21.19 -2.58
C ARG A 17 36.11 -20.30 -3.20
N TYR A 18 35.99 -19.01 -2.87
CA TYR A 18 37.02 -17.98 -2.89
C TYR A 18 37.50 -17.46 -4.25
N ALA A 19 36.86 -16.37 -4.71
CA ALA A 19 37.55 -15.32 -5.45
C ALA A 19 37.79 -14.12 -4.51
N PRO A 20 39.05 -13.67 -4.30
CA PRO A 20 39.33 -12.46 -3.53
C PRO A 20 38.87 -11.20 -4.28
N TYR A 21 38.22 -10.32 -3.54
CA TYR A 21 37.77 -9.00 -3.98
C TYR A 21 38.96 -8.19 -4.53
N ASN A 22 38.90 -7.86 -5.82
CA ASN A 22 39.81 -6.89 -6.42
C ASN A 22 39.48 -5.48 -5.92
N ASP A 23 40.56 -4.84 -5.51
CA ASP A 23 40.76 -3.46 -5.12
C ASP A 23 40.20 -2.47 -6.17
N ILE A 24 39.11 -1.77 -5.84
CA ILE A 24 38.72 -0.52 -6.53
C ILE A 24 38.94 0.62 -5.56
N ARG A 25 40.04 1.35 -5.79
CA ARG A 25 40.42 2.58 -5.07
C ARG A 25 39.27 3.59 -5.11
N ALA A 26 38.73 3.94 -3.95
CA ALA A 26 37.78 5.03 -3.79
C ALA A 26 38.43 6.38 -4.18
N PRO A 27 37.75 7.26 -4.93
CA PRO A 27 38.24 8.63 -5.13
C PRO A 27 38.18 9.42 -3.81
N PRO A 28 39.13 10.34 -3.55
CA PRO A 28 39.10 11.19 -2.37
C PRO A 28 37.89 12.13 -2.43
N ARG A 29 37.00 11.93 -1.45
CA ARG A 29 35.80 12.72 -1.18
C ARG A 29 36.20 14.10 -0.64
N ASN A 30 36.24 15.11 -1.52
CA ASN A 30 36.43 16.52 -1.18
C ASN A 30 35.22 17.07 -0.42
N THR A 31 35.23 16.93 0.91
CA THR A 31 34.24 17.46 1.85
C THR A 31 34.10 18.99 1.82
N ALA A 32 35.07 19.71 1.26
CA ALA A 32 35.08 21.17 1.16
C ALA A 32 33.99 21.75 0.25
N VAL A 33 33.53 21.00 -0.77
CA VAL A 33 32.50 21.47 -1.72
C VAL A 33 31.10 21.45 -1.09
N TRP A 34 30.83 20.50 -0.18
CA TRP A 34 29.53 20.37 0.48
C TRP A 34 29.28 21.43 1.56
N VAL A 35 30.34 21.90 2.24
CA VAL A 35 30.20 22.92 3.29
C VAL A 35 29.88 24.30 2.71
N LEU A 36 30.45 24.64 1.55
CA LEU A 36 30.20 25.94 0.90
C LEU A 36 28.82 26.03 0.24
N GLY A 37 28.31 24.92 -0.33
CA GLY A 37 26.98 24.89 -0.94
C GLY A 37 25.83 25.04 0.07
N GLY A 38 25.96 24.43 1.26
CA GLY A 38 24.93 24.51 2.31
C GLY A 38 24.76 25.91 2.91
N ILE A 39 25.85 26.65 3.07
CA ILE A 39 25.83 27.99 3.68
C ILE A 39 25.05 29.00 2.80
N VAL A 40 25.18 28.91 1.47
CA VAL A 40 24.50 29.83 0.54
C VAL A 40 22.98 29.61 0.55
N VAL A 41 22.51 28.36 0.65
CA VAL A 41 21.08 28.03 0.69
C VAL A 41 20.42 28.53 1.98
N VAL A 42 21.09 28.37 3.13
CA VAL A 42 20.58 28.86 4.41
C VAL A 42 20.50 30.38 4.42
N LEU A 43 21.50 31.09 3.88
CA LEU A 43 21.49 32.55 3.77
C LEU A 43 20.33 33.07 2.90
N LEU A 44 20.04 32.40 1.78
CA LEU A 44 18.93 32.76 0.91
C LEU A 44 17.57 32.51 1.58
N LEU A 45 17.41 31.43 2.34
CA LEU A 45 16.17 31.15 3.08
C LEU A 45 15.91 32.15 4.21
N VAL A 46 16.95 32.59 4.93
CA VAL A 46 16.82 33.62 5.99
C VAL A 46 16.43 34.97 5.41
N LEU A 47 16.99 35.36 4.26
CA LEU A 47 16.62 36.61 3.58
C LEU A 47 15.17 36.57 3.05
N ALA A 48 14.71 35.46 2.50
CA ALA A 48 13.32 35.32 2.02
C ALA A 48 12.30 35.34 3.18
N ALA A 49 12.61 34.70 4.30
CA ALA A 49 11.74 34.71 5.49
C ALA A 49 11.66 36.10 6.16
N GLY A 50 12.76 36.86 6.16
CA GLY A 50 12.79 38.22 6.72
C GLY A 50 11.92 39.24 5.96
N VAL A 51 11.82 39.11 4.63
CA VAL A 51 11.00 40.01 3.80
C VAL A 51 9.49 39.72 3.94
N GLY A 52 9.11 38.45 4.15
CA GLY A 52 7.71 38.07 4.37
C GLY A 52 7.12 38.59 5.69
N TYR A 53 7.95 38.80 6.70
CA TYR A 53 7.48 39.18 8.05
C TYR A 53 7.12 40.67 8.20
N LEU A 54 7.58 41.55 7.30
CA LEU A 54 7.31 43.00 7.39
C LEU A 54 6.10 43.49 6.56
N VAL A 55 5.47 42.63 5.75
CA VAL A 55 4.36 43.02 4.85
C VAL A 55 3.00 42.44 5.30
N ALA A 56 2.97 41.56 6.31
CA ALA A 56 1.75 40.87 6.74
C ALA A 56 1.30 41.23 8.16
N SER A 57 1.10 42.51 8.45
CA SER A 57 0.30 42.93 9.61
C SER A 57 -0.95 43.69 9.14
N PRO A 58 -2.08 42.99 8.94
CA PRO A 58 -3.40 43.59 8.98
C PRO A 58 -4.01 43.45 10.39
N ASP A 59 -4.33 44.59 10.99
CA ASP A 59 -5.37 44.78 11.99
C ASP A 59 -6.70 44.16 11.56
N ASP A 60 -7.44 43.48 12.46
CA ASP A 60 -8.91 43.44 12.40
C ASP A 60 -9.55 42.85 13.68
N GLN A 61 -10.23 43.72 14.43
CA GLN A 61 -11.28 43.45 15.43
C GLN A 61 -12.09 44.76 15.56
N PRO A 62 -13.39 44.81 15.96
CA PRO A 62 -14.52 43.86 15.93
C PRO A 62 -15.79 44.47 15.26
N ALA A 63 -16.81 43.66 14.99
CA ALA A 63 -18.20 44.14 15.06
C ALA A 63 -19.18 43.00 15.38
N ALA A 64 -19.79 43.09 16.57
CA ALA A 64 -20.95 42.31 16.98
C ALA A 64 -22.22 42.92 16.40
N ALA A 65 -23.22 42.08 16.08
CA ALA A 65 -24.62 42.36 16.40
C ALA A 65 -25.54 41.15 16.12
N PRO A 66 -26.70 41.06 16.79
CA PRO A 66 -27.37 39.82 17.15
C PRO A 66 -28.73 39.60 16.46
N GLY A 67 -29.22 38.35 16.55
CA GLY A 67 -30.64 38.05 16.71
C GLY A 67 -31.40 37.60 15.46
N ALA A 68 -31.93 36.37 15.51
CA ALA A 68 -33.35 36.07 15.34
C ALA A 68 -33.60 34.54 15.38
N THR A 69 -34.13 34.09 16.53
CA THR A 69 -35.15 33.04 16.78
C THR A 69 -35.18 31.69 16.01
N PRO A 70 -35.50 30.59 16.74
CA PRO A 70 -35.55 29.22 16.21
C PRO A 70 -36.85 28.92 15.45
N ILE A 71 -36.76 28.10 14.39
CA ILE A 71 -37.94 27.57 13.68
C ILE A 71 -37.94 26.04 13.79
N ALA A 72 -38.83 25.58 14.68
CA ALA A 72 -39.65 24.37 14.68
C ALA A 72 -39.28 23.17 13.78
N ALA A 73 -39.01 22.02 14.42
CA ALA A 73 -39.51 20.71 13.97
C ALA A 73 -41.02 20.64 14.26
N PRO A 74 -41.84 19.90 13.48
CA PRO A 74 -41.93 18.42 13.48
C PRO A 74 -41.96 17.88 12.02
N VAL A 75 -41.92 16.59 11.68
CA VAL A 75 -42.89 15.53 11.99
C VAL A 75 -42.29 14.17 11.65
N ALA A 76 -42.48 13.21 12.54
CA ALA A 76 -42.34 11.78 12.26
C ALA A 76 -43.47 11.32 11.35
N THR A 77 -43.15 10.56 10.30
CA THR A 77 -44.15 9.80 9.54
C THR A 77 -44.07 8.34 9.98
N GLU A 78 -45.03 8.02 10.84
CA GLU A 78 -45.47 6.71 11.29
C GLU A 78 -45.89 5.84 10.10
N SER A 79 -45.32 4.64 9.99
CA SER A 79 -45.73 3.66 8.99
C SER A 79 -46.89 2.83 9.53
N PRO A 80 -47.96 2.56 8.75
CA PRO A 80 -49.19 1.97 9.27
C PRO A 80 -49.04 0.49 9.65
N ILE A 81 -49.61 0.16 10.81
CA ILE A 81 -49.83 -1.19 11.31
C ILE A 81 -50.96 -1.83 10.49
N VAL A 82 -50.72 -2.98 9.88
CA VAL A 82 -51.74 -3.81 9.23
C VAL A 82 -52.17 -4.94 10.18
N PRO A 83 -53.48 -5.17 10.38
CA PRO A 83 -53.99 -6.07 11.40
C PRO A 83 -53.91 -7.56 11.04
N SER A 84 -53.84 -8.34 12.11
CA SER A 84 -53.93 -9.79 12.22
C SER A 84 -55.12 -10.39 11.45
N ALA A 85 -54.87 -11.44 10.69
CA ALA A 85 -55.88 -12.41 10.27
C ALA A 85 -55.53 -13.77 10.86
N GLU A 86 -56.45 -14.25 11.70
CA GLU A 86 -56.42 -15.48 12.47
C GLU A 86 -56.68 -16.73 11.59
N ALA A 87 -56.21 -17.88 12.08
CA ALA A 87 -56.03 -19.16 11.40
C ALA A 87 -57.30 -19.94 10.98
N PRO A 88 -57.14 -21.06 10.27
CA PRO A 88 -57.52 -22.33 10.91
C PRO A 88 -56.51 -23.49 10.76
N SER A 89 -56.65 -24.39 11.74
CA SER A 89 -55.85 -25.54 12.18
C SER A 89 -55.63 -26.72 11.21
N SER A 90 -54.47 -27.39 11.37
CA SER A 90 -54.24 -28.86 11.48
C SER A 90 -53.00 -29.35 10.70
N PRO A 91 -52.39 -30.52 11.01
CA PRO A 91 -52.35 -31.31 12.24
C PRO A 91 -50.90 -31.58 12.73
N SER A 92 -50.78 -32.13 13.94
CA SER A 92 -49.53 -32.62 14.55
C SER A 92 -48.76 -33.63 13.68
N ALA A 93 -47.44 -33.43 13.58
CA ALA A 93 -46.47 -34.42 13.09
C ALA A 93 -45.14 -34.26 13.88
N PRO A 94 -44.30 -35.30 13.95
CA PRO A 94 -43.84 -35.87 15.21
C PRO A 94 -42.65 -35.15 15.85
N THR A 95 -42.51 -35.37 17.15
CA THR A 95 -41.34 -35.08 17.99
C THR A 95 -40.04 -35.38 17.22
N PRO A 96 -39.12 -34.41 17.07
CA PRO A 96 -37.76 -34.71 16.65
C PRO A 96 -37.15 -35.60 17.73
N ARG A 97 -36.92 -36.86 17.36
CA ARG A 97 -36.02 -37.74 18.11
C ARG A 97 -34.72 -36.98 18.25
N ALA A 98 -34.34 -36.66 19.48
CA ALA A 98 -33.04 -36.06 19.79
C ALA A 98 -31.96 -36.91 19.11
N ALA A 99 -31.38 -36.36 18.06
CA ALA A 99 -30.22 -36.96 17.40
C ALA A 99 -29.09 -36.94 18.43
N PRO A 100 -28.33 -38.04 18.58
CA PRO A 100 -27.12 -38.05 19.38
C PRO A 100 -26.23 -36.89 18.94
N ALA A 101 -25.73 -36.10 19.89
CA ALA A 101 -24.76 -35.05 19.61
C ALA A 101 -23.60 -35.65 18.81
N ALA A 102 -23.47 -35.22 17.55
CA ALA A 102 -22.33 -35.59 16.74
C ALA A 102 -21.06 -35.09 17.44
N PRO A 103 -19.97 -35.88 17.48
CA PRO A 103 -18.67 -35.42 17.94
C PRO A 103 -18.32 -34.12 17.20
N GLY A 104 -17.91 -33.10 17.95
CA GLY A 104 -17.70 -31.73 17.46
C GLY A 104 -16.97 -31.70 16.13
N ALA A 105 -17.56 -30.99 15.17
CA ALA A 105 -16.89 -30.67 13.91
C ALA A 105 -15.53 -30.03 14.24
N PRO A 106 -14.44 -30.46 13.58
CA PRO A 106 -13.15 -29.79 13.72
C PRO A 106 -13.33 -28.29 13.45
N ALA A 107 -12.78 -27.45 14.34
CA ALA A 107 -12.72 -26.02 14.09
C ALA A 107 -12.12 -25.79 12.69
N ALA A 108 -12.78 -24.94 11.90
CA ALA A 108 -12.28 -24.57 10.58
C ALA A 108 -10.82 -24.08 10.74
N PRO A 109 -9.89 -24.54 9.88
CA PRO A 109 -8.50 -24.10 9.97
C PRO A 109 -8.47 -22.58 9.89
N GLU A 110 -7.81 -21.95 10.87
CA GLU A 110 -7.54 -20.52 10.83
C GLU A 110 -6.80 -20.20 9.51
N PRO A 111 -7.15 -19.09 8.82
CA PRO A 111 -6.47 -18.72 7.58
C PRO A 111 -4.97 -18.68 7.82
N ALA A 112 -4.22 -19.53 7.12
CA ALA A 112 -2.78 -19.49 7.18
C ALA A 112 -2.32 -18.10 6.75
N VAL A 113 -1.63 -17.38 7.65
CA VAL A 113 -1.05 -16.07 7.35
C VAL A 113 -0.15 -16.23 6.14
N ALA A 114 -0.48 -15.55 5.04
CA ALA A 114 0.25 -15.70 3.81
C ALA A 114 1.72 -15.29 4.02
N VAL A 115 2.66 -15.97 3.37
CA VAL A 115 4.09 -15.65 3.49
C VAL A 115 4.31 -14.17 3.16
N GLY A 116 4.96 -13.44 4.08
CA GLY A 116 5.23 -12.01 3.96
C GLY A 116 4.05 -11.09 4.27
N ASP A 117 2.92 -11.62 4.73
CA ASP A 117 1.85 -10.80 5.30
C ASP A 117 2.30 -10.20 6.65
N LEU A 118 1.81 -8.99 6.96
CA LEU A 118 2.22 -8.23 8.14
C LEU A 118 1.30 -8.47 9.35
N GLY A 119 0.28 -9.32 9.23
CA GLY A 119 -0.69 -9.63 10.28
C GLY A 119 -1.62 -8.46 10.60
N LEU A 120 -1.90 -7.59 9.62
CA LEU A 120 -2.80 -6.45 9.78
C LEU A 120 -4.27 -6.87 9.54
N ASP A 121 -5.23 -6.06 10.02
CA ASP A 121 -6.67 -6.32 9.81
C ASP A 121 -7.04 -6.34 8.31
N THR A 122 -6.38 -5.51 7.52
CA THR A 122 -6.37 -5.67 6.07
C THR A 122 -5.38 -6.80 5.76
N PRO A 123 -5.75 -7.84 5.01
CA PRO A 123 -4.80 -8.85 4.56
C PRO A 123 -3.94 -8.31 3.41
N MET A 124 -2.72 -8.83 3.29
CA MET A 124 -1.83 -8.52 2.17
C MET A 124 -2.42 -9.05 0.87
N SER A 125 -2.56 -8.15 -0.09
CA SER A 125 -3.06 -8.49 -1.43
C SER A 125 -1.93 -8.95 -2.36
N ARG A 126 -2.30 -9.78 -3.34
CA ARG A 126 -1.47 -10.15 -4.50
C ARG A 126 -2.28 -9.93 -5.77
N PRO A 127 -2.32 -8.70 -6.30
CA PRO A 127 -3.09 -8.42 -7.51
C PRO A 127 -2.50 -9.16 -8.71
N ALA A 128 -3.34 -9.48 -9.69
CA ALA A 128 -2.89 -10.10 -10.93
C ALA A 128 -2.01 -9.13 -11.75
N CYS A 129 -1.03 -9.69 -12.47
CA CYS A 129 -0.20 -8.95 -13.41
C CYS A 129 -0.86 -8.89 -14.79
N ASP A 130 -2.01 -8.22 -14.86
CA ASP A 130 -2.89 -8.17 -16.02
C ASP A 130 -2.85 -6.83 -16.80
N GLY A 131 -1.88 -5.98 -16.49
CA GLY A 131 -1.69 -4.67 -17.12
C GLY A 131 -2.50 -3.54 -16.47
N ARG A 132 -3.19 -3.78 -15.34
CA ARG A 132 -3.86 -2.69 -14.63
C ARG A 132 -2.87 -1.71 -14.00
N GLY A 133 -3.28 -0.45 -13.88
CA GLY A 133 -2.55 0.56 -13.13
C GLY A 133 -2.83 0.45 -11.62
N ILE A 134 -1.86 0.85 -10.82
CA ILE A 134 -2.04 1.14 -9.39
C ILE A 134 -1.46 2.51 -9.05
N VAL A 135 -2.14 3.21 -8.15
CA VAL A 135 -1.61 4.40 -7.50
C VAL A 135 -0.98 3.99 -6.19
N VAL A 136 0.35 4.10 -6.10
CA VAL A 136 1.08 3.88 -4.85
C VAL A 136 1.00 5.15 -4.02
N LEU A 137 0.46 5.03 -2.81
CA LEU A 137 0.18 6.14 -1.89
C LEU A 137 1.24 6.24 -0.79
N TYR A 138 1.83 5.11 -0.40
CA TYR A 138 2.88 5.03 0.60
C TYR A 138 3.77 3.80 0.35
N SER A 139 5.05 3.88 0.71
CA SER A 139 6.01 2.76 0.60
C SER A 139 6.81 2.63 1.88
N ALA A 140 6.69 1.49 2.57
CA ALA A 140 7.48 1.15 3.74
C ALA A 140 8.73 0.36 3.33
N VAL A 141 9.90 0.81 3.78
CA VAL A 141 11.21 0.23 3.45
C VAL A 141 12.09 -0.01 4.68
N THR A 142 11.58 0.25 5.88
CA THR A 142 12.36 0.14 7.13
C THR A 142 12.17 -1.24 7.76
N PRO A 143 13.22 -2.10 7.81
CA PRO A 143 13.16 -3.37 8.50
C PRO A 143 12.78 -3.18 9.97
N GLY A 144 11.86 -4.02 10.47
CA GLY A 144 11.35 -3.94 11.83
C GLY A 144 10.18 -2.96 12.03
N ALA A 145 9.91 -2.07 11.08
CA ALA A 145 8.81 -1.10 11.18
C ALA A 145 7.70 -1.27 10.11
N TYR A 146 7.82 -2.23 9.19
CA TYR A 146 6.86 -2.43 8.09
C TYR A 146 5.39 -2.44 8.53
N ALA A 147 5.04 -3.25 9.55
CA ALA A 147 3.66 -3.37 10.00
C ALA A 147 3.10 -2.02 10.51
N GLN A 148 3.88 -1.29 11.32
CA GLN A 148 3.49 0.01 11.85
C GLN A 148 3.32 1.05 10.73
N GLU A 149 4.28 1.11 9.81
CA GLU A 149 4.25 2.05 8.69
C GLU A 149 3.06 1.79 7.76
N ILE A 150 2.82 0.52 7.40
CA ILE A 150 1.70 0.13 6.53
C ILE A 150 0.36 0.33 7.23
N ALA A 151 0.23 -0.01 8.51
CA ALA A 151 -0.99 0.28 9.28
C ALA A 151 -1.30 1.78 9.30
N SER A 152 -0.29 2.62 9.51
CA SER A 152 -0.43 4.08 9.46
C SER A 152 -0.83 4.57 8.07
N GLY A 153 -0.24 4.01 7.02
CA GLY A 153 -0.61 4.31 5.63
C GLY A 153 -2.05 3.92 5.30
N LEU A 154 -2.50 2.74 5.72
CA LEU A 154 -3.88 2.27 5.52
C LEU A 154 -4.89 3.14 6.27
N ALA A 155 -4.57 3.56 7.50
CA ALA A 155 -5.41 4.49 8.26
C ALA A 155 -5.52 5.87 7.57
N ARG A 156 -4.43 6.35 6.96
CA ARG A 156 -4.41 7.62 6.21
C ARG A 156 -5.18 7.54 4.89
N TYR A 157 -5.26 6.37 4.27
CA TYR A 157 -5.88 6.17 2.96
C TYR A 157 -6.99 5.11 3.03
N PRO A 158 -8.20 5.47 3.50
CA PRO A 158 -9.32 4.53 3.60
C PRO A 158 -9.63 3.85 2.27
N GLY A 159 -9.88 2.54 2.30
CA GLY A 159 -10.14 1.73 1.11
C GLY A 159 -8.90 1.39 0.26
N ALA A 160 -7.70 1.80 0.70
CA ALA A 160 -6.47 1.29 0.11
C ALA A 160 -6.21 -0.17 0.53
N SER A 161 -5.42 -0.86 -0.29
CA SER A 161 -4.87 -2.18 0.03
C SER A 161 -3.36 -2.06 0.18
N TYR A 162 -2.70 -3.12 0.66
CA TYR A 162 -1.25 -3.18 0.62
C TYR A 162 -0.76 -4.48 0.00
N LEU A 163 0.46 -4.44 -0.51
CA LEU A 163 1.15 -5.57 -1.13
C LEU A 163 2.64 -5.54 -0.77
N ARG A 164 3.33 -6.67 -0.94
CA ARG A 164 4.79 -6.72 -1.01
C ARG A 164 5.21 -6.78 -2.48
N THR A 165 6.04 -5.83 -2.90
CA THR A 165 6.35 -5.59 -4.32
C THR A 165 7.04 -6.75 -5.02
N ASP A 166 8.00 -7.42 -4.37
CA ASP A 166 8.74 -8.58 -4.90
C ASP A 166 7.89 -9.86 -5.02
N MET A 167 6.71 -9.89 -4.42
CA MET A 167 5.76 -11.00 -4.51
C MET A 167 4.50 -10.69 -5.33
N ALA A 168 4.38 -9.47 -5.87
CA ALA A 168 3.20 -9.02 -6.60
C ALA A 168 3.41 -9.16 -8.11
N CYS A 169 4.24 -8.30 -8.73
CA CYS A 169 4.52 -8.34 -10.17
C CYS A 169 5.97 -7.94 -10.49
N PRO A 170 6.58 -8.51 -11.56
CA PRO A 170 7.94 -8.15 -11.97
C PRO A 170 8.13 -6.66 -12.34
N SER A 171 7.07 -6.01 -12.81
CA SER A 171 7.06 -4.56 -13.11
C SER A 171 7.18 -3.66 -11.87
N LEU A 172 7.06 -4.22 -10.66
CA LEU A 172 7.26 -3.49 -9.42
C LEU A 172 8.70 -3.66 -8.96
N ARG A 173 9.31 -2.56 -8.52
CA ARG A 173 10.64 -2.59 -7.93
C ARG A 173 10.62 -3.49 -6.68
N PRO A 174 11.38 -4.59 -6.64
CA PRO A 174 11.28 -5.56 -5.55
C PRO A 174 11.91 -5.05 -4.25
N ARG A 175 12.89 -4.15 -4.37
CA ARG A 175 13.69 -3.62 -3.25
C ARG A 175 13.99 -2.15 -3.42
N ASP A 176 14.25 -1.46 -2.32
CA ASP A 176 14.76 -0.10 -2.35
C ASP A 176 16.27 -0.08 -2.69
N GLU A 177 16.84 1.11 -2.72
CA GLU A 177 18.26 1.33 -3.03
C GLU A 177 19.20 0.69 -1.99
N ASN A 178 18.69 0.43 -0.78
CA ASN A 178 19.43 -0.20 0.31
C ASN A 178 19.27 -1.73 0.34
N GLY A 179 18.48 -2.31 -0.57
CA GLY A 179 18.19 -3.74 -0.62
C GLY A 179 17.09 -4.22 0.33
N ASN A 180 16.32 -3.31 0.92
CA ASN A 180 15.15 -3.62 1.74
C ASN A 180 13.95 -3.98 0.86
N VAL A 181 13.13 -4.93 1.31
CA VAL A 181 11.84 -5.23 0.63
C VAL A 181 10.92 -4.03 0.73
N ILE A 182 10.14 -3.79 -0.33
CA ILE A 182 9.17 -2.69 -0.33
C ILE A 182 7.76 -3.24 -0.11
N TYR A 183 7.11 -2.76 0.94
CA TYR A 183 5.66 -2.87 1.10
C TYR A 183 5.01 -1.57 0.64
N ALA A 184 3.96 -1.67 -0.15
CA ALA A 184 3.28 -0.50 -0.71
C ALA A 184 1.82 -0.48 -0.30
N VAL A 185 1.34 0.68 0.14
CA VAL A 185 -0.10 0.99 0.24
C VAL A 185 -0.52 1.57 -1.10
N TYR A 186 -1.58 1.02 -1.69
CA TYR A 186 -2.00 1.36 -3.03
C TYR A 186 -3.52 1.37 -3.20
N ARG A 187 -3.98 2.01 -4.27
CA ARG A 187 -5.32 1.84 -4.82
C ARG A 187 -5.23 1.31 -6.24
N ALA A 188 -6.16 0.45 -6.62
CA ALA A 188 -6.31 0.02 -8.00
C ALA A 188 -6.78 1.20 -8.86
N SER A 189 -6.30 1.23 -10.11
CA SER A 189 -6.70 2.20 -11.14
C SER A 189 -7.19 1.45 -12.39
N GLY A 190 -7.39 2.18 -13.49
CA GLY A 190 -7.77 1.66 -14.79
C GLY A 190 -6.62 1.00 -15.55
N TYR A 191 -6.86 0.69 -16.82
CA TYR A 191 -5.92 0.00 -17.71
C TYR A 191 -5.25 0.96 -18.71
N THR A 192 -5.60 2.24 -18.65
CA THR A 192 -5.05 3.27 -19.54
C THR A 192 -4.22 4.28 -18.77
N ARG A 193 -3.18 4.82 -19.42
CA ARG A 193 -2.33 5.86 -18.81
C ARG A 193 -3.16 7.07 -18.37
N GLN A 194 -4.22 7.40 -19.12
CA GLN A 194 -5.08 8.53 -18.80
C GLN A 194 -5.81 8.34 -17.47
N GLU A 195 -6.39 7.16 -17.24
CA GLU A 195 -7.05 6.82 -15.96
C GLU A 195 -6.04 6.83 -14.81
N LEU A 196 -4.90 6.15 -14.99
CA LEU A 196 -3.85 6.10 -13.99
C LEU A 196 -3.36 7.51 -13.61
N CYS A 197 -3.11 8.36 -14.60
CA CYS A 197 -2.68 9.73 -14.33
C CYS A 197 -3.77 10.63 -13.77
N ALA A 198 -5.06 10.34 -14.03
CA ALA A 198 -6.15 11.02 -13.34
C ALA A 198 -6.15 10.66 -11.86
N ASP A 199 -6.00 9.38 -11.53
CA ASP A 199 -6.01 8.90 -10.15
C ASP A 199 -4.77 9.34 -9.37
N VAL A 200 -3.59 9.36 -9.99
CA VAL A 200 -2.35 9.91 -9.39
C VAL A 200 -2.53 11.40 -9.05
N ARG A 201 -3.08 12.19 -9.99
CA ARG A 201 -3.35 13.62 -9.74
C ARG A 201 -4.39 13.83 -8.66
N ALA A 202 -5.42 12.98 -8.60
CA ALA A 202 -6.44 13.04 -7.56
C ALA A 202 -5.89 12.68 -6.17
N ALA A 203 -4.94 11.75 -6.09
CA ALA A 203 -4.26 11.39 -4.84
C ALA A 203 -3.29 12.49 -4.37
N GLY A 204 -2.63 13.17 -5.31
CA GLY A 204 -1.65 14.22 -5.04
C GLY A 204 -0.31 13.69 -4.55
N PRO A 205 0.72 14.55 -4.41
CA PRO A 205 2.03 14.14 -3.93
C PRO A 205 1.98 13.53 -2.52
N PRO A 206 2.77 12.49 -2.20
CA PRO A 206 3.84 11.90 -3.02
C PRO A 206 3.38 10.70 -3.87
N ALA A 207 2.09 10.57 -4.18
CA ALA A 207 1.58 9.41 -4.91
C ALA A 207 2.16 9.30 -6.32
N TYR A 208 2.31 8.07 -6.80
CA TYR A 208 2.81 7.80 -8.16
C TYR A 208 2.16 6.55 -8.77
N GLY A 209 2.20 6.47 -10.11
CA GLY A 209 1.62 5.36 -10.86
C GLY A 209 2.61 4.24 -11.16
N ARG A 210 2.13 3.00 -11.11
CA ARG A 210 2.82 1.79 -11.59
C ARG A 210 1.87 0.90 -12.37
N TRP A 211 2.40 0.18 -13.35
CA TRP A 211 1.68 -0.90 -14.01
C TRP A 211 1.91 -2.22 -13.27
N LEU A 212 0.86 -3.05 -13.19
CA LEU A 212 0.93 -4.42 -12.72
C LEU A 212 1.02 -5.36 -13.93
N ASP A 213 2.22 -5.60 -14.41
CA ASP A 213 2.48 -6.47 -15.56
C ASP A 213 3.84 -7.18 -15.41
N THR A 214 4.25 -7.91 -16.43
CA THR A 214 5.49 -8.70 -16.42
C THR A 214 6.61 -8.13 -17.29
N THR A 215 6.40 -6.98 -17.93
CA THR A 215 7.25 -6.44 -19.00
C THR A 215 7.75 -5.02 -18.80
N SER A 216 7.04 -4.20 -18.02
CA SER A 216 7.41 -2.82 -17.70
C SER A 216 8.67 -2.79 -16.83
N ASP A 217 9.55 -1.80 -17.08
CA ASP A 217 10.77 -1.63 -16.30
C ASP A 217 10.43 -1.21 -14.85
N PRO A 218 10.82 -2.01 -13.83
CA PRO A 218 10.54 -1.69 -12.43
C PRO A 218 11.21 -0.40 -11.93
N SER A 219 12.25 0.07 -12.62
CA SER A 219 12.97 1.30 -12.29
C SER A 219 12.25 2.56 -12.79
N VAL A 220 11.32 2.42 -13.74
CA VAL A 220 10.68 3.55 -14.42
C VAL A 220 9.27 3.79 -13.89
N LEU A 221 9.03 5.00 -13.37
CA LEU A 221 7.71 5.45 -12.96
C LEU A 221 6.83 5.76 -14.17
N VAL A 222 5.52 5.58 -14.05
CA VAL A 222 4.59 6.08 -15.06
C VAL A 222 4.58 7.61 -14.97
N THR A 223 4.97 8.28 -16.06
CA THR A 223 4.97 9.73 -16.13
C THR A 223 3.54 10.24 -16.26
N CYS A 224 3.14 10.98 -15.22
CA CYS A 224 1.96 11.81 -15.08
C CYS A 224 2.46 13.21 -14.66
#